data_AF-A0A3N5R930-F1
#
_entry.id   AF-A0A3N5R930-F1
#
_cell.length_a   1.000
_cell.length_b   1.000
_cell.length_c   1.000
_cell.angle_alpha   90.00
_cell.angle_beta   90.00
_cell.angle_gamma   90.00
#
_symmetry.space_group_name_H-M   'P 1'
#
loop_
_entity.id
_entity.type
_entity.pdbx_description
1 polymer ?
#
loop_
_entity_poly.entity_id
_entity_poly.type
_entity_poly.pdbx_seq_one_letter_code
_entity_poly.pdbx_strand_id
1 'polypeptide(L)'
;MPTPVTIPLLNSNEPDSLLASLSIHEGQKVARGEVLGSLETTKNTAEITAEKDGYVRGLKVQAGQILKAGEILCYLSDDPEWTPAARGPESIPGDTRTIPEGMRITQPALALAWQHEINLDKLPLGTLITEREVKALLESEPANAVYTVPQSAFDPTQILIYGGGGHGKMVIELLQSLHSYKINGILDDGREVGTTISGKPVVGGKEKLPELYQKGIRLAINAVGGIGNIQIRIRIFRILAAEGFACPVLIHPTARVDASAVFSEGAQVFTNAYVGPDVKVGFGVILNTGVIVSHDCQIGDFVNISPGAVLAGDVRIGPGALIGMGATVNLGVKIGMGARIGNSATVKADVPESGVVRAGTIWPADK
;
A
#
# COMPACT_ATOMS: atom_id res chain seq x y z
N MET A 1 28.26 -23.28 -23.02
CA MET A 1 27.77 -23.07 -21.63
C MET A 1 26.29 -22.72 -21.71
N PRO A 2 25.46 -23.20 -20.76
CA PRO A 2 24.03 -22.89 -20.71
C PRO A 2 23.82 -21.37 -20.57
N THR A 3 22.94 -20.78 -21.38
CA THR A 3 22.62 -19.35 -21.33
C THR A 3 21.26 -19.16 -20.64
N PRO A 4 21.16 -18.39 -19.54
CA PRO A 4 19.88 -18.16 -18.89
C PRO A 4 18.99 -17.24 -19.74
N VAL A 5 17.73 -17.61 -19.90
CA VAL A 5 16.69 -16.73 -20.44
C VAL A 5 15.97 -16.12 -19.25
N THR A 6 16.00 -14.79 -19.12
CA THR A 6 15.41 -14.08 -17.98
C THR A 6 14.16 -13.31 -18.39
N ILE A 7 13.28 -13.06 -17.40
CA ILE A 7 12.10 -12.21 -17.59
C ILE A 7 12.57 -10.75 -17.73
N PRO A 8 12.34 -10.09 -18.87
CA PRO A 8 12.73 -8.70 -19.07
C PRO A 8 11.87 -7.76 -18.23
N LEU A 9 12.44 -6.62 -17.84
CA LEU A 9 11.69 -5.54 -17.20
C LEU A 9 10.91 -4.77 -18.26
N LEU A 10 9.59 -4.97 -18.33
CA LEU A 10 8.72 -4.33 -19.32
C LEU A 10 8.29 -2.91 -18.92
N ASN A 11 8.30 -2.60 -17.63
CA ASN A 11 7.92 -1.30 -17.08
C ASN A 11 8.66 -1.05 -15.75
N SER A 12 9.38 0.07 -15.64
CA SER A 12 10.16 0.40 -14.44
C SER A 12 9.32 0.59 -13.17
N ASN A 13 8.01 0.78 -13.30
CA ASN A 13 7.06 0.92 -12.18
C ASN A 13 6.26 -0.37 -11.88
N GLU A 14 6.44 -1.43 -12.67
CA GLU A 14 5.70 -2.70 -12.56
C GLU A 14 6.68 -3.85 -12.83
N PRO A 15 7.37 -4.37 -11.80
CA PRO A 15 8.39 -5.40 -11.97
C PRO A 15 7.82 -6.79 -12.26
N ASP A 16 6.50 -6.96 -12.17
CA ASP A 16 5.81 -8.24 -12.35
C ASP A 16 5.13 -8.26 -13.73
N SER A 17 5.12 -9.43 -14.39
CA SER A 17 4.51 -9.61 -15.71
C SER A 17 3.78 -10.95 -15.79
N LEU A 18 2.59 -10.97 -16.38
CA LEU A 18 1.83 -12.18 -16.67
C LEU A 18 2.47 -12.91 -17.85
N LEU A 19 2.80 -14.18 -17.70
CA LEU A 19 3.16 -15.05 -18.83
C LEU A 19 1.88 -15.44 -19.59
N ALA A 20 1.47 -14.63 -20.56
CA ALA A 20 0.24 -14.79 -21.31
C ALA A 20 0.23 -16.08 -22.16
N SER A 21 1.38 -16.42 -22.75
CA SER A 21 1.54 -17.66 -23.51
C SER A 21 2.96 -18.21 -23.36
N LEU A 22 3.07 -19.53 -23.41
CA LEU A 22 4.34 -20.26 -23.43
C LEU A 22 4.35 -21.14 -24.68
N SER A 23 5.29 -20.86 -25.58
CA SER A 23 5.37 -21.49 -26.91
C SER A 23 6.38 -22.64 -26.95
N ILE A 24 6.94 -23.01 -25.80
CA ILE A 24 8.01 -24.00 -25.66
C ILE A 24 7.71 -25.05 -24.58
N HIS A 25 8.38 -26.19 -24.66
CA HIS A 25 8.39 -27.23 -23.62
C HIS A 25 9.82 -27.65 -23.25
N GLU A 26 9.98 -28.27 -22.07
CA GLU A 26 11.26 -28.80 -21.60
C GLU A 26 11.83 -29.80 -22.61
N GLY A 27 13.11 -29.64 -22.96
CA GLY A 27 13.82 -30.47 -23.94
C GLY A 27 13.65 -30.03 -25.40
N GLN A 28 12.79 -29.05 -25.70
CA GLN A 28 12.61 -28.55 -27.07
C GLN A 28 13.88 -27.89 -27.60
N LYS A 29 14.23 -28.17 -28.87
CA LYS A 29 15.28 -27.44 -29.59
C LYS A 29 14.69 -26.17 -30.20
N VAL A 30 15.31 -25.03 -29.95
CA VAL A 30 14.92 -23.72 -30.47
C VAL A 30 16.06 -23.07 -31.26
N ALA A 31 15.71 -22.27 -32.25
CA ALA A 31 16.65 -21.45 -33.02
C ALA A 31 16.71 -20.01 -32.47
N ARG A 32 17.84 -19.34 -32.69
CA ARG A 32 17.99 -17.92 -32.36
C ARG A 32 16.89 -17.08 -33.04
N GLY A 33 16.21 -16.25 -32.24
CA GLY A 33 15.10 -15.41 -32.67
C GLY A 33 13.73 -16.08 -32.59
N GLU A 34 13.66 -17.37 -32.25
CA GLU A 34 12.40 -18.06 -32.05
C GLU A 34 11.68 -17.56 -30.78
N VAL A 35 10.35 -17.39 -30.88
CA VAL A 35 9.53 -16.90 -29.76
C VAL A 35 9.31 -18.01 -28.74
N LEU A 36 9.72 -17.75 -27.50
CA LEU A 36 9.63 -18.65 -26.37
C LEU A 36 8.31 -18.49 -25.60
N GLY A 37 7.78 -17.27 -25.56
CA GLY A 37 6.52 -16.95 -24.90
C GLY A 37 6.19 -15.46 -24.97
N SER A 38 5.02 -15.08 -24.50
CA SER A 38 4.55 -13.69 -24.44
C SER A 38 4.30 -13.27 -23.00
N LEU A 39 4.76 -12.07 -22.67
CA LEU A 39 4.56 -11.41 -21.39
C LEU A 39 3.61 -10.23 -21.54
N GLU A 40 2.70 -10.11 -20.59
CA GLU A 40 1.73 -9.02 -20.52
C GLU A 40 1.85 -8.31 -19.17
N THR A 41 1.83 -6.99 -19.24
CA THR A 41 1.66 -6.09 -18.09
C THR A 41 0.39 -5.28 -18.29
N THR A 42 0.01 -4.47 -17.32
CA THR A 42 -1.14 -3.57 -17.49
C THR A 42 -1.00 -2.55 -18.62
N LYS A 43 0.20 -2.38 -19.20
CA LYS A 43 0.52 -1.32 -20.17
C LYS A 43 1.19 -1.82 -21.46
N ASN A 44 1.95 -2.90 -21.40
CA ASN A 44 2.77 -3.41 -22.50
C ASN A 44 2.64 -4.93 -22.63
N THR A 45 2.71 -5.41 -23.87
CA THR A 45 2.93 -6.81 -24.22
C THR A 45 4.31 -6.93 -24.86
N ALA A 46 5.06 -7.97 -24.54
CA ALA A 46 6.37 -8.23 -25.13
C ALA A 46 6.61 -9.72 -25.33
N GLU A 47 7.28 -10.07 -26.42
CA GLU A 47 7.69 -11.45 -26.70
C GLU A 47 9.07 -11.72 -26.11
N ILE A 48 9.25 -12.91 -25.54
CA ILE A 48 10.55 -13.43 -25.14
C ILE A 48 11.07 -14.25 -26.32
N THR A 49 12.25 -13.92 -26.83
CA THR A 49 12.87 -14.63 -27.96
C THR A 49 14.16 -15.33 -27.54
N ALA A 50 14.50 -16.46 -28.16
CA ALA A 50 15.76 -17.14 -27.96
C ALA A 50 16.95 -16.28 -28.44
N GLU A 51 17.90 -16.00 -27.55
CA GLU A 51 19.11 -15.23 -27.89
C GLU A 51 20.15 -16.06 -28.69
N LYS A 52 20.03 -17.39 -28.66
CA LYS A 52 20.88 -18.34 -29.37
C LYS A 52 20.15 -19.65 -29.67
N ASP A 53 20.73 -20.47 -30.54
CA ASP A 53 20.29 -21.85 -30.75
C ASP A 53 20.55 -22.68 -29.47
N GLY A 54 19.68 -23.65 -29.18
CA GLY A 54 19.91 -24.58 -28.07
C GLY A 54 18.68 -25.40 -27.68
N TYR A 55 18.87 -26.29 -26.72
CA TYR A 55 17.80 -27.04 -26.05
C TYR A 55 17.31 -26.26 -24.82
N VAL A 56 16.00 -26.14 -24.69
CA VAL A 56 15.31 -25.55 -23.53
C VAL A 56 15.46 -26.49 -22.34
N ARG A 57 16.14 -26.05 -21.29
CA ARG A 57 16.36 -26.81 -20.06
C ARG A 57 15.95 -26.03 -18.82
N GLY A 58 15.40 -26.71 -17.82
CA GLY A 58 15.01 -26.10 -16.55
C GLY A 58 13.75 -25.24 -16.60
N LEU A 59 12.87 -25.44 -17.58
CA LEU A 59 11.58 -24.77 -17.70
C LEU A 59 10.62 -25.28 -16.62
N LYS A 60 10.27 -24.42 -15.65
CA LYS A 60 9.42 -24.77 -14.49
C LYS A 60 8.13 -23.95 -14.39
N VAL A 61 7.86 -23.11 -15.37
CA VAL A 61 6.73 -22.19 -15.38
C VAL A 61 5.62 -22.66 -16.32
N GLN A 62 4.42 -22.10 -16.17
CA GLN A 62 3.27 -22.36 -17.03
C GLN A 62 2.60 -21.03 -17.41
N ALA A 63 1.96 -20.99 -18.59
CA ALA A 63 1.16 -19.83 -18.98
C ALA A 63 0.08 -19.52 -17.94
N GLY A 64 -0.18 -18.23 -17.70
CA GLY A 64 -1.06 -17.73 -16.66
C GLY A 64 -0.37 -17.40 -15.33
N GLN A 65 0.93 -17.68 -15.18
CA GLN A 65 1.71 -17.29 -13.99
C GLN A 65 2.20 -15.85 -14.06
N ILE A 66 2.26 -15.18 -12.91
CA ILE A 66 2.92 -13.88 -12.77
C ILE A 66 4.39 -14.13 -12.43
N LEU A 67 5.29 -13.57 -13.23
CA LEU A 67 6.74 -13.72 -13.11
C LEU A 67 7.39 -12.36 -12.88
N LYS A 68 8.46 -12.33 -12.08
CA LYS A 68 9.16 -11.08 -11.74
C LYS A 68 10.33 -10.84 -12.68
N ALA A 69 10.56 -9.58 -13.05
CA ALA A 69 11.71 -9.17 -13.84
C ALA A 69 13.03 -9.64 -13.20
N GLY A 70 13.87 -10.29 -14.01
CA GLY A 70 15.13 -10.91 -13.58
C GLY A 70 15.01 -12.38 -13.16
N GLU A 71 13.80 -12.94 -12.99
CA GLU A 71 13.64 -14.38 -12.80
C GLU A 71 14.06 -15.15 -14.05
N ILE A 72 14.57 -16.37 -13.87
CA ILE A 72 15.00 -17.24 -14.97
C ILE A 72 13.79 -18.03 -15.46
N LEU A 73 13.42 -17.85 -16.72
CA LEU A 73 12.38 -18.63 -17.40
C LEU A 73 12.86 -20.05 -17.67
N CYS A 74 14.04 -20.18 -18.29
CA CYS A 74 14.70 -21.42 -18.63
C CYS A 74 16.19 -21.16 -18.99
N TYR A 75 16.91 -22.20 -19.36
CA TYR A 75 18.26 -22.13 -19.92
C TYR A 75 18.27 -22.68 -21.35
N LEU A 76 19.11 -22.10 -22.20
CA LEU A 76 19.43 -22.63 -23.53
C LEU A 76 20.81 -23.32 -23.49
N SER A 77 20.82 -24.64 -23.68
CA SER A 77 22.02 -25.48 -23.62
C SER A 77 22.32 -26.12 -24.98
N ASP A 78 23.60 -26.24 -25.33
CA ASP A 78 24.04 -27.02 -26.49
C ASP A 78 23.98 -28.53 -26.22
N ASP A 79 23.98 -28.89 -24.92
CA ASP A 79 23.87 -30.26 -24.42
C ASP A 79 22.40 -30.57 -24.05
N PRO A 80 21.74 -31.52 -24.74
CA PRO A 80 20.35 -31.88 -24.51
C PRO A 80 20.13 -32.59 -23.18
N GLU A 81 21.17 -33.10 -22.51
CA GLU A 81 21.09 -33.78 -21.21
C GLU A 81 21.44 -32.86 -20.03
N TRP A 82 21.88 -31.63 -20.30
CA TRP A 82 22.23 -30.67 -19.26
C TRP A 82 21.05 -30.31 -18.36
N THR A 83 21.23 -30.46 -17.05
CA THR A 83 20.26 -30.03 -16.05
C THR A 83 20.83 -28.86 -15.24
N PRO A 84 20.04 -27.84 -14.90
CA PRO A 84 20.48 -26.82 -13.96
C PRO A 84 20.76 -27.47 -12.61
N ALA A 85 21.90 -27.13 -12.00
CA ALA A 85 22.17 -27.51 -10.62
C ALA A 85 20.98 -27.08 -9.76
N ALA A 86 20.49 -27.98 -8.90
CA ALA A 86 19.33 -27.72 -8.05
C ALA A 86 19.64 -26.51 -7.13
N ARG A 87 19.30 -25.30 -7.57
CA ARG A 87 19.10 -24.17 -6.68
C ARG A 87 17.85 -24.50 -5.89
N GLY A 88 18.02 -24.84 -4.62
CA GLY A 88 16.96 -24.64 -3.63
C GLY A 88 16.50 -23.18 -3.69
N PRO A 89 15.30 -22.85 -3.17
CA PRO A 89 14.85 -21.46 -3.15
C PRO A 89 15.97 -20.60 -2.58
N GLU A 90 16.50 -19.67 -3.40
CA GLU A 90 17.49 -18.72 -2.93
C GLU A 90 16.80 -17.89 -1.86
N SER A 91 17.07 -18.27 -0.61
CA SER A 91 16.72 -17.50 0.56
C SER A 91 17.38 -16.14 0.44
N ILE A 92 16.57 -15.11 0.56
CA ILE A 92 17.04 -13.76 0.85
C ILE A 92 17.83 -13.88 2.16
N PRO A 93 19.12 -13.49 2.22
CA PRO A 93 19.88 -13.55 3.46
C PRO A 93 19.20 -12.68 4.51
N GLY A 94 18.61 -13.32 5.54
CA GLY A 94 18.02 -12.63 6.70
C GLY A 94 16.63 -13.05 7.14
N ASP A 95 15.97 -14.02 6.50
CA ASP A 95 14.61 -14.43 6.90
C ASP A 95 14.59 -15.69 7.80
N THR A 96 14.39 -15.50 9.10
CA THR A 96 14.29 -16.57 10.12
C THR A 96 12.88 -17.15 10.26
N ARG A 97 11.93 -16.81 9.37
CA ARG A 97 10.53 -17.23 9.48
C ARG A 97 10.33 -18.70 9.06
N THR A 98 10.12 -19.58 10.03
CA THR A 98 9.79 -21.00 9.83
C THR A 98 8.28 -21.24 9.82
N ILE A 99 7.83 -22.26 9.08
CA ILE A 99 6.42 -22.70 9.08
C ILE A 99 6.24 -23.68 10.25
N PRO A 100 5.27 -23.48 11.16
CA PRO A 100 5.00 -24.40 12.26
C PRO A 100 4.68 -25.83 11.79
N GLU A 101 5.16 -26.82 12.54
CA GLU A 101 4.98 -28.24 12.22
C GLU A 101 3.48 -28.62 12.21
N GLY A 102 3.04 -29.32 11.15
CA GLY A 102 1.63 -29.71 10.97
C GLY A 102 0.71 -28.63 10.37
N MET A 103 1.24 -27.44 10.07
CA MET A 103 0.48 -26.37 9.40
C MET A 103 0.22 -26.71 7.93
N ARG A 104 -1.04 -26.60 7.51
CA ARG A 104 -1.46 -26.75 6.11
C ARG A 104 -1.82 -25.37 5.57
N ILE A 105 -0.95 -24.74 4.79
CA ILE A 105 -1.15 -23.39 4.25
C ILE A 105 -0.81 -23.37 2.76
N THR A 106 -1.62 -22.70 1.94
CA THR A 106 -1.32 -22.57 0.49
C THR A 106 -0.18 -21.58 0.26
N GLN A 107 0.58 -21.75 -0.82
CA GLN A 107 1.71 -20.86 -1.13
C GLN A 107 1.30 -19.38 -1.30
N PRO A 108 0.16 -19.04 -1.93
CA PRO A 108 -0.32 -17.66 -1.96
C PRO A 108 -0.73 -17.13 -0.57
N ALA A 109 -1.33 -17.97 0.27
CA ALA A 109 -1.68 -17.61 1.65
C ALA A 109 -0.44 -17.35 2.50
N LEU A 110 0.59 -18.17 2.35
CA LEU A 110 1.87 -18.05 3.05
C LEU A 110 2.63 -16.80 2.61
N ALA A 111 2.70 -16.56 1.30
CA ALA A 111 3.29 -15.35 0.75
C ALA A 111 2.57 -14.09 1.26
N LEU A 112 1.23 -14.11 1.28
CA LEU A 112 0.42 -13.03 1.82
C LEU A 112 0.64 -12.87 3.34
N ALA A 113 0.70 -13.95 4.10
CA ALA A 113 0.96 -13.92 5.54
C ALA A 113 2.34 -13.31 5.84
N TRP A 114 3.39 -13.71 5.11
CA TRP A 114 4.74 -13.15 5.27
C TRP A 114 4.85 -11.71 4.79
N GLN A 115 4.20 -11.36 3.68
CA GLN A 115 4.09 -9.97 3.20
C GLN A 115 3.43 -9.09 4.27
N HIS A 116 2.44 -9.64 4.97
CA HIS A 116 1.71 -8.92 5.99
C HIS A 116 2.28 -9.08 7.42
N GLU A 117 3.43 -9.74 7.59
CA GLU A 117 4.06 -10.03 8.89
C GLU A 117 3.11 -10.73 9.88
N ILE A 118 2.19 -11.55 9.37
CA ILE A 118 1.29 -12.35 10.19
C ILE A 118 2.10 -13.43 10.91
N ASN A 119 1.96 -13.50 12.23
CA ASN A 119 2.53 -14.61 13.00
C ASN A 119 1.74 -15.89 12.64
N LEU A 120 2.41 -16.83 11.98
CA LEU A 120 1.83 -18.10 11.54
C LEU A 120 1.32 -18.93 12.73
N ASP A 121 1.93 -18.83 13.91
CA ASP A 121 1.49 -19.55 15.12
C ASP A 121 0.05 -19.21 15.55
N LYS A 122 -0.49 -18.09 15.07
CA LYS A 122 -1.85 -17.63 15.36
C LYS A 122 -2.89 -18.16 14.37
N LEU A 123 -2.48 -18.83 13.30
CA LEU A 123 -3.39 -19.39 12.29
C LEU A 123 -3.92 -20.76 12.73
N PRO A 124 -5.16 -21.12 12.38
CA PRO A 124 -5.77 -22.38 12.81
C PRO A 124 -4.99 -23.60 12.31
N LEU A 125 -4.64 -24.50 13.24
CA LEU A 125 -3.98 -25.78 12.94
C LEU A 125 -5.01 -26.85 12.53
N GLY A 126 -4.65 -27.71 11.58
CA GLY A 126 -5.46 -28.85 11.14
C GLY A 126 -6.37 -28.61 9.92
N THR A 127 -6.61 -27.35 9.54
CA THR A 127 -7.35 -26.97 8.31
C THR A 127 -6.43 -26.36 7.27
N LEU A 128 -6.77 -26.48 5.98
CA LEU A 128 -6.01 -25.83 4.91
C LEU A 128 -6.27 -24.32 4.93
N ILE A 129 -5.27 -23.54 5.28
CA ILE A 129 -5.29 -22.07 5.27
C ILE A 129 -5.05 -21.58 3.84
N THR A 130 -6.06 -20.92 3.28
CA THR A 130 -6.08 -20.38 1.92
C THR A 130 -5.85 -18.87 1.91
N GLU A 131 -5.54 -18.31 0.73
CA GLU A 131 -5.30 -16.87 0.58
C GLU A 131 -6.53 -16.06 0.99
N ARG A 132 -7.73 -16.58 0.70
CA ARG A 132 -8.99 -15.99 1.13
C ARG A 132 -9.11 -15.93 2.65
N GLU A 133 -8.67 -16.95 3.36
CA GLU A 133 -8.73 -16.99 4.83
C GLU A 133 -7.71 -16.06 5.46
N VAL A 134 -6.52 -15.93 4.87
CA VAL A 134 -5.52 -14.94 5.31
C VAL A 134 -6.00 -13.51 5.05
N LYS A 135 -6.63 -13.24 3.89
CA LYS A 135 -7.31 -11.96 3.60
C LYS A 135 -8.43 -11.70 4.60
N ALA A 136 -9.29 -12.69 4.83
CA ALA A 136 -10.35 -12.59 5.81
C ALA A 136 -9.80 -12.33 7.22
N LEU A 137 -8.66 -12.89 7.63
CA LEU A 137 -8.00 -12.60 8.91
C LEU A 137 -7.48 -11.16 8.98
N LEU A 138 -6.88 -10.66 7.91
CA LEU A 138 -6.44 -9.27 7.79
C LEU A 138 -7.61 -8.27 7.85
N GLU A 139 -8.75 -8.68 7.30
CA GLU A 139 -10.02 -7.94 7.26
C GLU A 139 -10.87 -8.11 8.52
N SER A 140 -10.72 -9.23 9.27
CA SER A 140 -11.55 -9.59 10.43
C SER A 140 -10.92 -9.31 11.79
N GLU A 141 -9.65 -8.89 11.86
CA GLU A 141 -9.19 -8.20 13.06
C GLU A 141 -9.87 -6.83 13.14
N PRO A 142 -10.66 -6.55 14.20
CA PRO A 142 -11.57 -5.43 14.19
C PRO A 142 -10.84 -4.13 13.89
N ALA A 143 -11.34 -3.38 12.91
CA ALA A 143 -11.07 -1.94 12.76
C ALA A 143 -11.45 -1.13 14.02
N ASN A 144 -12.12 -1.78 14.98
CA ASN A 144 -12.46 -1.27 16.31
C ASN A 144 -11.33 -1.46 17.34
N ALA A 145 -10.06 -1.28 16.96
CA ALA A 145 -9.09 -0.90 17.98
C ALA A 145 -9.57 0.47 18.49
N VAL A 146 -10.07 0.52 19.72
CA VAL A 146 -10.67 1.72 20.28
C VAL A 146 -9.58 2.79 20.35
N TYR A 147 -9.59 3.73 19.40
CA TYR A 147 -8.63 4.85 19.29
C TYR A 147 -8.94 5.97 20.32
N THR A 148 -9.34 5.59 21.53
CA THR A 148 -9.75 6.55 22.55
C THR A 148 -8.54 7.26 23.15
N VAL A 149 -8.68 8.58 23.30
CA VAL A 149 -7.79 9.41 24.11
C VAL A 149 -7.71 8.81 25.53
N PRO A 150 -6.50 8.63 26.11
CA PRO A 150 -6.36 8.03 27.43
C PRO A 150 -7.12 8.82 28.49
N GLN A 151 -7.73 8.12 29.44
CA GLN A 151 -8.50 8.70 30.55
C GLN A 151 -7.62 9.32 31.65
N SER A 152 -6.30 9.11 31.62
CA SER A 152 -5.36 9.71 32.57
C SER A 152 -4.86 11.07 32.10
N ALA A 153 -4.52 11.95 33.04
CA ALA A 153 -3.94 13.26 32.72
C ALA A 153 -2.60 13.08 31.98
N PHE A 154 -2.44 13.73 30.83
CA PHE A 154 -1.20 13.79 30.05
C PHE A 154 -1.01 15.20 29.49
N ASP A 155 0.19 15.53 29.01
CA ASP A 155 0.45 16.80 28.32
C ASP A 155 -0.04 16.69 26.86
N PRO A 156 -1.14 17.38 26.49
CA PRO A 156 -1.73 17.28 25.15
C PRO A 156 -0.91 17.95 24.06
N THR A 157 0.21 18.60 24.40
CA THR A 157 1.11 19.22 23.43
C THR A 157 2.23 18.26 22.98
N GLN A 158 2.49 17.17 23.70
CA GLN A 158 3.56 16.24 23.35
C GLN A 158 3.09 15.23 22.30
N ILE A 159 3.74 15.23 21.11
CA ILE A 159 3.38 14.32 20.03
C ILE A 159 4.62 13.63 19.42
N LEU A 160 4.44 12.38 19.00
CA LEU A 160 5.37 11.63 18.16
C LEU A 160 4.92 11.59 16.71
N ILE A 161 5.87 11.45 15.78
CA ILE A 161 5.57 11.24 14.37
C ILE A 161 6.04 9.83 14.03
N TYR A 162 5.18 8.98 13.46
CA TYR A 162 5.58 7.67 12.95
C TYR A 162 5.61 7.69 11.42
N GLY A 163 6.81 7.71 10.85
CA GLY A 163 7.08 7.72 9.41
C GLY A 163 7.84 8.97 8.96
N GLY A 164 9.07 8.79 8.49
CA GLY A 164 9.98 9.83 8.01
C GLY A 164 10.02 9.97 6.48
N GLY A 165 9.01 9.45 5.77
CA GLY A 165 8.92 9.50 4.31
C GLY A 165 8.52 10.87 3.74
N GLY A 166 8.18 10.90 2.44
CA GLY A 166 7.68 12.11 1.78
C GLY A 166 6.42 12.68 2.43
N HIS A 167 5.44 11.82 2.76
CA HIS A 167 4.26 12.22 3.53
C HIS A 167 4.61 12.73 4.93
N GLY A 168 5.60 12.12 5.58
CA GLY A 168 6.08 12.56 6.89
C GLY A 168 6.64 13.98 6.89
N LYS A 169 7.30 14.41 5.82
CA LYS A 169 7.73 15.81 5.67
C LYS A 169 6.55 16.78 5.68
N MET A 170 5.44 16.41 5.04
CA MET A 170 4.21 17.21 5.04
C MET A 170 3.58 17.26 6.44
N VAL A 171 3.55 16.13 7.16
CA VAL A 171 3.03 16.08 8.53
C VAL A 171 3.88 16.90 9.51
N ILE A 172 5.21 16.88 9.34
CA ILE A 172 6.13 17.71 10.15
C ILE A 172 5.83 19.19 9.94
N GLU A 173 5.69 19.61 8.68
CA GLU A 173 5.34 20.99 8.33
C GLU A 173 3.99 21.39 8.93
N LEU A 174 2.96 20.56 8.79
CA LEU A 174 1.64 20.81 9.38
C LEU A 174 1.71 21.00 10.90
N LEU A 175 2.43 20.12 11.61
CA LEU A 175 2.59 20.23 13.06
C LEU A 175 3.38 21.47 13.48
N GLN A 176 4.39 21.87 12.69
CA GLN A 176 5.13 23.10 12.93
C GLN A 176 4.24 24.33 12.75
N SER A 177 3.42 24.36 11.69
CA SER A 177 2.48 25.44 11.39
C SER A 177 1.37 25.58 12.44
N LEU A 178 1.02 24.50 13.16
CA LEU A 178 0.06 24.55 14.26
C LEU A 178 0.59 25.24 15.52
N HIS A 179 1.91 25.29 15.73
CA HIS A 179 2.59 25.85 16.91
C HIS A 179 2.15 25.31 18.28
N SER A 180 1.20 24.38 18.32
CA SER A 180 0.56 23.86 19.54
C SER A 180 1.19 22.55 20.02
N TYR A 181 2.05 21.94 19.20
CA TYR A 181 2.65 20.64 19.45
C TYR A 181 4.17 20.72 19.59
N LYS A 182 4.68 20.08 20.63
CA LYS A 182 6.09 19.73 20.79
C LYS A 182 6.32 18.34 20.20
N ILE A 183 7.00 18.32 19.05
CA ILE A 183 7.41 17.07 18.38
C ILE A 183 8.57 16.43 19.15
N ASN A 184 8.33 15.27 19.77
CA ASN A 184 9.30 14.53 20.59
C ASN A 184 10.26 13.64 19.79
N GLY A 185 10.10 13.58 18.47
CA GLY A 185 10.94 12.80 17.58
C GLY A 185 10.14 12.11 16.50
N ILE A 186 10.87 11.50 15.57
CA ILE A 186 10.32 10.68 14.50
C ILE A 186 10.65 9.21 14.77
N LEU A 187 9.66 8.34 14.67
CA LEU A 187 9.83 6.90 14.62
C LEU A 187 9.81 6.46 13.15
N ASP A 188 10.82 5.70 12.72
CA ASP A 188 10.90 5.16 11.37
C ASP A 188 11.76 3.89 11.37
N ASP A 189 11.13 2.73 11.15
CA ASP A 189 11.79 1.42 11.21
C ASP A 189 12.88 1.23 10.14
N GLY A 190 12.86 2.04 9.08
CA GLY A 190 13.79 1.94 7.95
C GLY A 190 14.89 2.99 7.95
N ARG A 191 15.01 3.80 9.01
CA ARG A 191 15.99 4.90 9.08
C ARG A 191 16.84 4.82 10.33
N GLU A 192 18.11 5.21 10.18
CA GLU A 192 19.06 5.25 11.28
C GLU A 192 18.70 6.34 12.30
N VAL A 193 18.87 6.01 13.59
CA VAL A 193 18.72 6.96 14.71
C VAL A 193 19.67 8.14 14.52
N GLY A 194 19.18 9.35 14.79
CA GLY A 194 19.92 10.61 14.59
C GLY A 194 19.77 11.20 13.19
N THR A 195 19.24 10.45 12.21
CA THR A 195 18.87 11.01 10.90
C THR A 195 17.92 12.18 11.10
N THR A 196 18.18 13.31 10.45
CA THR A 196 17.33 14.50 10.56
C THR A 196 16.38 14.61 9.36
N ILE A 197 15.11 14.87 9.63
CA ILE A 197 14.05 15.03 8.63
C ILE A 197 13.32 16.34 8.96
N SER A 198 13.40 17.32 8.06
CA SER A 198 12.82 18.66 8.27
C SER A 198 13.19 19.28 9.64
N GLY A 199 14.45 19.07 10.07
CA GLY A 199 14.96 19.58 11.35
C GLY A 199 14.57 18.78 12.59
N LYS A 200 13.93 17.62 12.44
CA LYS A 200 13.57 16.72 13.56
C LYS A 200 14.34 15.39 13.48
N PRO A 201 14.89 14.90 14.60
CA PRO A 201 15.65 13.66 14.61
C PRO A 201 14.74 12.43 14.59
N VAL A 202 15.22 11.38 13.91
CA VAL A 202 14.72 10.01 14.08
C VAL A 202 15.24 9.48 15.43
N VAL A 203 14.34 9.02 16.29
CA VAL A 203 14.65 8.56 17.66
C VAL A 203 14.61 7.04 17.82
N GLY A 204 14.20 6.30 16.78
CA GLY A 204 14.12 4.83 16.72
C GLY A 204 13.01 4.35 15.79
N GLY A 205 12.68 3.07 15.86
CA GLY A 205 11.50 2.46 15.23
C GLY A 205 10.41 2.13 16.25
N LYS A 206 9.51 1.20 15.91
CA LYS A 206 8.43 0.71 16.80
C LYS A 206 8.90 0.29 18.18
N GLU A 207 10.12 -0.21 18.31
CA GLU A 207 10.69 -0.68 19.58
C GLU A 207 10.79 0.42 20.65
N LYS A 208 10.72 1.70 20.25
CA LYS A 208 10.74 2.84 21.18
C LYS A 208 9.37 3.23 21.72
N LEU A 209 8.27 2.73 21.16
CA LEU A 209 6.92 3.09 21.59
C LEU A 209 6.66 2.81 23.08
N PRO A 210 7.00 1.63 23.65
CA PRO A 210 6.77 1.38 25.07
C PRO A 210 7.54 2.35 25.98
N GLU A 211 8.80 2.63 25.64
CA GLU A 211 9.67 3.56 26.39
C GLU A 211 9.09 4.98 26.37
N LEU A 212 8.65 5.46 25.20
CA LEU A 212 8.09 6.80 25.03
C LEU A 212 6.72 6.94 25.70
N TYR A 213 5.92 5.87 25.69
CA TYR A 213 4.67 5.82 26.44
C TYR A 213 4.93 5.88 27.96
N GLN A 214 5.90 5.15 28.48
CA GLN A 214 6.28 5.23 29.90
C GLN A 214 6.75 6.63 30.32
N LYS A 215 7.34 7.41 29.39
CA LYS A 215 7.70 8.82 29.62
C LYS A 215 6.52 9.80 29.64
N GLY A 216 5.29 9.30 29.50
CA GLY A 216 4.07 10.12 29.60
C GLY A 216 3.56 10.68 28.26
N ILE A 217 4.21 10.35 27.13
CA ILE A 217 3.70 10.76 25.82
C ILE A 217 2.49 9.88 25.47
N ARG A 218 1.41 10.50 24.99
CA ARG A 218 0.16 9.81 24.64
C ARG A 218 -0.32 10.06 23.23
N LEU A 219 0.20 11.09 22.56
CA LEU A 219 -0.17 11.41 21.19
C LEU A 219 0.89 10.94 20.22
N ALA A 220 0.44 10.36 19.12
CA ALA A 220 1.26 10.05 17.96
C ALA A 220 0.47 10.36 16.69
N ILE A 221 1.17 10.75 15.62
CA ILE A 221 0.57 10.86 14.30
C ILE A 221 1.18 9.83 13.36
N ASN A 222 0.32 9.13 12.62
CA ASN A 222 0.74 8.25 11.55
C ASN A 222 1.07 9.08 10.29
N ALA A 223 2.37 9.14 9.98
CA ALA A 223 2.94 9.87 8.86
C ALA A 223 3.29 8.98 7.66
N VAL A 224 2.80 7.74 7.63
CA VAL A 224 2.89 6.87 6.45
C VAL A 224 1.72 7.16 5.50
N GLY A 225 2.00 7.47 4.23
CA GLY A 225 0.98 7.88 3.25
C GLY A 225 0.16 6.74 2.64
N GLY A 226 0.75 5.55 2.48
CA GLY A 226 0.03 4.33 2.04
C GLY A 226 -0.46 4.30 0.57
N ILE A 227 0.03 5.18 -0.32
CA ILE A 227 -0.46 5.28 -1.72
C ILE A 227 -0.29 3.96 -2.50
N GLY A 228 0.88 3.32 -2.39
CA GLY A 228 1.15 2.03 -3.05
C GLY A 228 0.47 0.86 -2.33
N ASN A 229 0.49 0.89 -1.00
CA ASN A 229 -0.12 -0.13 -0.16
C ASN A 229 -0.68 0.50 1.12
N ILE A 230 -2.01 0.62 1.19
CA ILE A 230 -2.73 1.20 2.31
C ILE A 230 -2.56 0.39 3.59
N GLN A 231 -2.27 -0.91 3.48
CA GLN A 231 -2.12 -1.81 4.63
C GLN A 231 -0.93 -1.45 5.50
N ILE A 232 0.12 -0.87 4.93
CA ILE A 232 1.26 -0.36 5.72
C ILE A 232 0.77 0.75 6.66
N ARG A 233 -0.05 1.66 6.13
CA ARG A 233 -0.61 2.76 6.92
C ARG A 233 -1.56 2.26 7.99
N ILE A 234 -2.46 1.33 7.67
CA ILE A 234 -3.38 0.71 8.63
C ILE A 234 -2.59 0.00 9.74
N ARG A 235 -1.52 -0.74 9.38
CA ARG A 235 -0.65 -1.40 10.35
C ARG A 235 -0.04 -0.43 11.34
N ILE A 236 0.46 0.74 10.89
CA ILE A 236 1.03 1.74 11.81
C ILE A 236 -0.02 2.25 12.80
N PHE A 237 -1.27 2.50 12.37
CA PHE A 237 -2.34 2.85 13.31
C PHE A 237 -2.60 1.74 14.34
N ARG A 238 -2.59 0.48 13.93
CA ARG A 238 -2.76 -0.66 14.84
C ARG A 238 -1.62 -0.74 15.86
N ILE A 239 -0.37 -0.54 15.43
CA ILE A 239 0.81 -0.52 16.31
C ILE A 239 0.68 0.61 17.34
N LEU A 240 0.35 1.83 16.90
CA LEU A 240 0.16 2.97 17.79
C LEU A 240 -0.95 2.71 18.82
N ALA A 241 -2.09 2.18 18.37
CA ALA A 241 -3.22 1.88 19.25
C ALA A 241 -2.92 0.76 20.25
N ALA A 242 -2.21 -0.29 19.83
CA ALA A 242 -1.80 -1.40 20.70
C ALA A 242 -0.90 -0.93 21.85
N GLU A 243 -0.09 0.11 21.59
CA GLU A 243 0.77 0.76 22.59
C GLU A 243 0.04 1.89 23.37
N GLY A 244 -1.25 2.10 23.12
CA GLY A 244 -2.10 3.06 23.83
C GLY A 244 -2.00 4.50 23.36
N PHE A 245 -1.38 4.77 22.20
CA PHE A 245 -1.31 6.12 21.64
C PHE A 245 -2.62 6.52 20.97
N ALA A 246 -3.03 7.77 21.21
CA ALA A 246 -4.13 8.40 20.49
C ALA A 246 -3.59 9.18 19.27
N CYS A 247 -4.34 9.14 18.17
CA CYS A 247 -4.03 9.87 16.95
C CYS A 247 -4.97 11.07 16.82
N PRO A 248 -4.53 12.31 17.08
CA PRO A 248 -5.41 13.47 16.99
C PRO A 248 -5.80 13.76 15.54
N VAL A 249 -6.90 14.50 15.38
CA VAL A 249 -7.22 15.18 14.12
C VAL A 249 -6.26 16.35 13.95
N LEU A 250 -5.64 16.44 12.78
CA LEU A 250 -4.69 17.50 12.45
C LEU A 250 -5.21 18.31 11.26
N ILE A 251 -5.43 19.61 11.48
CA ILE A 251 -5.94 20.53 10.47
C ILE A 251 -4.95 21.67 10.31
N HIS A 252 -4.42 21.85 9.10
CA HIS A 252 -3.52 22.95 8.80
C HIS A 252 -4.23 24.31 9.03
N PRO A 253 -3.58 25.33 9.61
CA PRO A 253 -4.22 26.63 9.88
C PRO A 253 -4.80 27.37 8.66
N THR A 254 -4.32 27.05 7.46
CA THR A 254 -4.84 27.64 6.21
C THR A 254 -5.96 26.82 5.57
N ALA A 255 -6.28 25.64 6.10
CA ALA A 255 -7.46 24.90 5.67
C ALA A 255 -8.72 25.61 6.17
N ARG A 256 -9.74 25.70 5.32
CA ARG A 256 -11.05 26.23 5.69
C ARG A 256 -12.00 25.08 5.94
N VAL A 257 -12.36 24.88 7.20
CA VAL A 257 -13.27 23.83 7.63
C VAL A 257 -14.54 24.48 8.17
N ASP A 258 -15.70 24.05 7.66
CA ASP A 258 -16.98 24.49 8.19
C ASP A 258 -17.21 23.98 9.62
N ALA A 259 -17.91 24.76 10.44
CA ALA A 259 -18.13 24.44 11.85
C ALA A 259 -18.99 23.19 12.08
N SER A 260 -19.81 22.80 11.09
CA SER A 260 -20.65 21.60 11.14
C SER A 260 -19.92 20.33 10.69
N ALA A 261 -18.73 20.44 10.09
CA ALA A 261 -17.97 19.28 9.64
C ALA A 261 -17.44 18.47 10.83
N VAL A 262 -17.56 17.14 10.73
CA VAL A 262 -17.16 16.19 11.79
C VAL A 262 -16.02 15.32 11.29
N PHE A 263 -15.00 15.15 12.14
CA PHE A 263 -13.80 14.37 11.84
C PHE A 263 -13.62 13.29 12.88
N SER A 264 -13.30 12.09 12.40
CA SER A 264 -12.82 11.00 13.23
C SER A 264 -11.30 11.10 13.40
N GLU A 265 -10.77 10.43 14.42
CA GLU A 265 -9.38 10.44 14.84
C GLU A 265 -8.40 10.09 13.72
N GLY A 266 -7.17 10.57 13.83
CA GLY A 266 -6.10 10.33 12.85
C GLY A 266 -6.29 11.00 11.49
N ALA A 267 -7.40 11.71 11.26
CA ALA A 267 -7.62 12.48 10.05
C ALA A 267 -6.60 13.64 9.92
N GLN A 268 -6.14 13.88 8.69
CA GLN A 268 -5.13 14.85 8.35
C GLN A 268 -5.64 15.76 7.23
N VAL A 269 -5.73 17.06 7.49
CA VAL A 269 -6.21 18.08 6.54
C VAL A 269 -5.08 19.06 6.27
N PHE A 270 -4.57 19.04 5.03
CA PHE A 270 -3.39 19.81 4.64
C PHE A 270 -3.73 21.22 4.14
N THR A 271 -2.68 21.97 3.83
CA THR A 271 -2.69 23.37 3.43
C THR A 271 -3.75 23.67 2.35
N ASN A 272 -4.53 24.72 2.57
CA ASN A 272 -5.51 25.27 1.64
C ASN A 272 -6.63 24.29 1.23
N ALA A 273 -6.84 23.20 1.97
CA ALA A 273 -8.03 22.37 1.77
C ALA A 273 -9.29 23.12 2.21
N TYR A 274 -10.40 22.87 1.52
CA TYR A 274 -11.74 23.32 1.90
C TYR A 274 -12.60 22.11 2.26
N VAL A 275 -13.26 22.16 3.43
CA VAL A 275 -14.22 21.17 3.88
C VAL A 275 -15.53 21.90 4.21
N GLY A 276 -16.56 21.65 3.40
CA GLY A 276 -17.84 22.32 3.47
C GLY A 276 -18.77 21.85 4.61
N PRO A 277 -19.98 22.43 4.68
CA PRO A 277 -20.98 22.10 5.69
C PRO A 277 -21.39 20.62 5.68
N ASP A 278 -21.67 20.09 6.87
CA ASP A 278 -22.23 18.75 7.12
C ASP A 278 -21.40 17.59 6.54
N VAL A 279 -20.12 17.84 6.23
CA VAL A 279 -19.17 16.81 5.80
C VAL A 279 -18.79 15.91 6.98
N LYS A 280 -18.76 14.60 6.72
CA LYS A 280 -18.29 13.60 7.68
C LYS A 280 -17.02 12.94 7.16
N VAL A 281 -15.96 13.02 7.95
CA VAL A 281 -14.63 12.49 7.63
C VAL A 281 -14.30 11.33 8.56
N GLY A 282 -14.06 10.15 7.98
CA GLY A 282 -13.74 8.91 8.67
C GLY A 282 -12.34 8.88 9.28
N PHE A 283 -12.05 7.78 9.96
CA PHE A 283 -10.82 7.57 10.70
C PHE A 283 -9.62 7.57 9.76
N GLY A 284 -8.55 8.27 10.14
CA GLY A 284 -7.30 8.26 9.39
C GLY A 284 -7.44 8.82 7.97
N VAL A 285 -8.45 9.59 7.60
CA VAL A 285 -8.54 10.15 6.24
C VAL A 285 -7.38 11.13 5.98
N ILE A 286 -6.91 11.19 4.73
CA ILE A 286 -5.98 12.23 4.27
C ILE A 286 -6.71 13.13 3.27
N LEU A 287 -6.92 14.39 3.64
CA LEU A 287 -7.36 15.46 2.74
C LEU A 287 -6.13 16.30 2.39
N ASN A 288 -5.59 16.09 1.20
CA ASN A 288 -4.30 16.67 0.81
C ASN A 288 -4.41 18.15 0.40
N THR A 289 -3.28 18.75 0.04
CA THR A 289 -3.17 20.17 -0.28
C THR A 289 -4.17 20.60 -1.36
N GLY A 290 -4.93 21.66 -1.08
CA GLY A 290 -5.87 22.24 -2.04
C GLY A 290 -7.07 21.36 -2.41
N VAL A 291 -7.35 20.29 -1.66
CA VAL A 291 -8.55 19.49 -1.85
C VAL A 291 -9.80 20.31 -1.53
N ILE A 292 -10.85 20.15 -2.33
CA ILE A 292 -12.16 20.77 -2.09
C ILE A 292 -13.17 19.65 -1.84
N VAL A 293 -13.73 19.59 -0.63
CA VAL A 293 -14.88 18.77 -0.29
C VAL A 293 -16.06 19.69 -0.08
N SER A 294 -17.06 19.63 -0.97
CA SER A 294 -18.28 20.44 -0.86
C SER A 294 -19.18 19.95 0.29
N HIS A 295 -20.42 20.43 0.35
CA HIS A 295 -21.37 20.10 1.41
C HIS A 295 -21.86 18.64 1.38
N ASP A 296 -22.33 18.12 2.52
CA ASP A 296 -22.99 16.81 2.69
C ASP A 296 -22.18 15.56 2.32
N CYS A 297 -20.87 15.70 2.04
CA CYS A 297 -20.04 14.56 1.67
C CYS A 297 -19.79 13.60 2.85
N GLN A 298 -19.71 12.31 2.54
CA GLN A 298 -19.40 11.25 3.51
C GLN A 298 -18.15 10.50 3.05
N ILE A 299 -17.07 10.62 3.80
CA ILE A 299 -15.76 10.06 3.46
C ILE A 299 -15.43 8.94 4.45
N GLY A 300 -15.33 7.71 3.97
CA GLY A 300 -15.02 6.53 4.77
C GLY A 300 -13.57 6.50 5.27
N ASP A 301 -13.30 5.55 6.17
CA ASP A 301 -12.01 5.42 6.83
C ASP A 301 -10.85 5.20 5.85
N PHE A 302 -9.69 5.74 6.19
CA PHE A 302 -8.43 5.59 5.46
C PHE A 302 -8.45 6.09 4.01
N VAL A 303 -9.52 6.78 3.57
CA VAL A 303 -9.56 7.39 2.25
C VAL A 303 -8.41 8.40 2.11
N ASN A 304 -7.78 8.40 0.94
CA ASN A 304 -6.77 9.39 0.57
C ASN A 304 -7.29 10.20 -0.62
N ILE A 305 -7.53 11.49 -0.39
CA ILE A 305 -7.90 12.44 -1.43
C ILE A 305 -6.65 13.25 -1.76
N SER A 306 -6.07 12.99 -2.92
CA SER A 306 -4.79 13.53 -3.35
C SER A 306 -4.88 15.02 -3.73
N PRO A 307 -3.74 15.74 -3.84
CA PRO A 307 -3.74 17.19 -4.03
C PRO A 307 -4.64 17.70 -5.15
N GLY A 308 -5.37 18.78 -4.87
CA GLY A 308 -6.21 19.50 -5.84
C GLY A 308 -7.44 18.75 -6.34
N ALA A 309 -7.79 17.57 -5.78
CA ALA A 309 -9.03 16.91 -6.13
C ALA A 309 -10.26 17.69 -5.61
N VAL A 310 -11.36 17.63 -6.36
CA VAL A 310 -12.59 18.38 -6.10
C VAL A 310 -13.79 17.45 -6.06
N LEU A 311 -14.48 17.41 -4.92
CA LEU A 311 -15.74 16.69 -4.74
C LEU A 311 -16.89 17.70 -4.70
N ALA A 312 -17.89 17.50 -5.57
CA ALA A 312 -19.17 18.18 -5.49
C ALA A 312 -19.97 17.72 -4.25
N GLY A 313 -21.15 18.30 -4.03
CA GLY A 313 -21.98 17.99 -2.85
C GLY A 313 -22.53 16.55 -2.83
N ASP A 314 -22.84 16.04 -1.63
CA ASP A 314 -23.42 14.70 -1.38
C ASP A 314 -22.61 13.54 -2.01
N VAL A 315 -21.30 13.70 -2.19
CA VAL A 315 -20.42 12.63 -2.65
C VAL A 315 -20.15 11.65 -1.50
N ARG A 316 -20.25 10.35 -1.78
CA ARG A 316 -19.99 9.29 -0.79
C ARG A 316 -18.81 8.44 -1.22
N ILE A 317 -17.81 8.31 -0.37
CA ILE A 317 -16.58 7.56 -0.67
C ILE A 317 -16.43 6.43 0.35
N GLY A 318 -16.35 5.20 -0.13
CA GLY A 318 -16.13 4.01 0.68
C GLY A 318 -14.72 3.94 1.26
N PRO A 319 -14.52 3.16 2.34
CA PRO A 319 -13.22 3.08 3.03
C PRO A 319 -12.07 2.68 2.10
N GLY A 320 -10.88 3.21 2.39
CA GLY A 320 -9.64 2.88 1.70
C GLY A 320 -9.55 3.27 0.22
N ALA A 321 -10.53 4.01 -0.29
CA ALA A 321 -10.48 4.53 -1.66
C ALA A 321 -9.36 5.58 -1.82
N LEU A 322 -8.83 5.67 -3.04
CA LEU A 322 -7.83 6.65 -3.43
C LEU A 322 -8.41 7.55 -4.52
N ILE A 323 -8.49 8.85 -4.24
CA ILE A 323 -8.87 9.87 -5.21
C ILE A 323 -7.61 10.55 -5.74
N GLY A 324 -7.36 10.45 -7.03
CA GLY A 324 -6.16 10.97 -7.69
C GLY A 324 -6.08 12.49 -7.71
N MET A 325 -4.87 13.00 -7.94
CA MET A 325 -4.58 14.43 -7.99
C MET A 325 -5.43 15.12 -9.06
N GLY A 326 -6.04 16.24 -8.73
CA GLY A 326 -6.86 17.01 -9.68
C GLY A 326 -8.09 16.28 -10.22
N ALA A 327 -8.47 15.13 -9.64
CA ALA A 327 -9.69 14.45 -10.05
C ALA A 327 -10.92 15.25 -9.63
N THR A 328 -11.97 15.20 -10.43
CA THR A 328 -13.26 15.84 -10.12
C THR A 328 -14.35 14.77 -9.97
N VAL A 329 -15.23 14.94 -9.00
CA VAL A 329 -16.33 14.01 -8.72
C VAL A 329 -17.65 14.78 -8.70
N ASN A 330 -18.59 14.36 -9.54
CA ASN A 330 -19.90 15.01 -9.69
C ASN A 330 -20.80 14.83 -8.47
N LEU A 331 -21.81 15.71 -8.41
CA LEU A 331 -22.81 15.75 -7.35
C LEU A 331 -23.46 14.37 -7.11
N GLY A 332 -23.53 13.93 -5.86
CA GLY A 332 -24.25 12.72 -5.45
C GLY A 332 -23.57 11.40 -5.82
N VAL A 333 -22.38 11.43 -6.43
CA VAL A 333 -21.68 10.21 -6.87
C VAL A 333 -21.22 9.37 -5.68
N LYS A 334 -21.40 8.05 -5.80
CA LYS A 334 -20.89 7.05 -4.85
C LYS A 334 -19.65 6.38 -5.41
N ILE A 335 -18.56 6.41 -4.65
CA ILE A 335 -17.31 5.73 -4.95
C ILE A 335 -17.16 4.57 -3.97
N GLY A 336 -17.10 3.35 -4.48
CA GLY A 336 -17.03 2.14 -3.67
C GLY A 336 -15.76 2.02 -2.84
N MET A 337 -15.81 1.15 -1.83
CA MET A 337 -14.67 0.79 -0.99
C MET A 337 -13.47 0.36 -1.83
N GLY A 338 -12.27 0.84 -1.50
CA GLY A 338 -11.02 0.48 -2.17
C GLY A 338 -10.91 0.92 -3.64
N ALA A 339 -11.87 1.70 -4.15
CA ALA A 339 -11.81 2.20 -5.52
C ALA A 339 -10.61 3.14 -5.73
N ARG A 340 -10.08 3.15 -6.95
CA ARG A 340 -8.91 3.96 -7.33
C ARG A 340 -9.29 4.87 -8.48
N ILE A 341 -9.35 6.17 -8.21
CA ILE A 341 -9.60 7.20 -9.21
C ILE A 341 -8.24 7.77 -9.65
N GLY A 342 -7.93 7.64 -10.93
CA GLY A 342 -6.69 8.15 -11.49
C GLY A 342 -6.60 9.68 -11.43
N ASN A 343 -5.36 10.20 -11.48
CA ASN A 343 -5.12 11.63 -11.53
C ASN A 343 -5.86 12.28 -12.71
N SER A 344 -6.41 13.47 -12.49
CA SER A 344 -7.13 14.26 -13.49
C SER A 344 -8.34 13.55 -14.12
N ALA A 345 -8.88 12.50 -13.50
CA ALA A 345 -10.10 11.86 -13.96
C ALA A 345 -11.34 12.72 -13.61
N THR A 346 -12.38 12.62 -14.44
CA THR A 346 -13.69 13.25 -14.18
C THR A 346 -14.73 12.17 -13.93
N VAL A 347 -15.21 12.02 -12.71
CA VAL A 347 -16.15 10.99 -12.29
C VAL A 347 -17.57 11.53 -12.32
N LYS A 348 -18.35 11.11 -13.32
CA LYS A 348 -19.73 11.59 -13.57
C LYS A 348 -20.81 10.63 -13.08
N ALA A 349 -20.46 9.40 -12.72
CA ALA A 349 -21.37 8.39 -12.20
C ALA A 349 -20.68 7.49 -11.16
N ASP A 350 -21.48 6.68 -10.47
CA ASP A 350 -21.00 5.76 -9.43
C ASP A 350 -19.85 4.87 -9.91
N VAL A 351 -18.88 4.65 -9.03
CA VAL A 351 -17.75 3.76 -9.23
C VAL A 351 -17.94 2.57 -8.29
N PRO A 352 -17.94 1.32 -8.80
CA PRO A 352 -18.14 0.14 -7.97
C PRO A 352 -16.98 -0.06 -6.98
N GLU A 353 -17.19 -0.93 -5.99
CA GLU A 353 -16.13 -1.36 -5.07
C GLU A 353 -14.91 -1.89 -5.82
N SER A 354 -13.72 -1.50 -5.36
CA SER A 354 -12.43 -1.79 -6.02
C SER A 354 -12.36 -1.35 -7.50
N GLY A 355 -13.29 -0.51 -7.95
CA GLY A 355 -13.33 0.02 -9.31
C GLY A 355 -12.13 0.90 -9.61
N VAL A 356 -11.64 0.85 -10.85
CA VAL A 356 -10.50 1.64 -11.30
C VAL A 356 -10.92 2.59 -12.40
N VAL A 357 -10.80 3.89 -12.14
CA VAL A 357 -10.96 4.94 -13.16
C VAL A 357 -9.58 5.37 -13.63
N ARG A 358 -9.36 5.35 -14.95
CA ARG A 358 -8.06 5.68 -15.53
C ARG A 358 -7.75 7.17 -15.37
N ALA A 359 -6.46 7.48 -15.27
CA ALA A 359 -6.01 8.87 -15.18
C ALA A 359 -6.36 9.63 -16.48
N GLY A 360 -6.81 10.88 -16.35
CA GLY A 360 -7.16 11.76 -17.45
C GLY A 360 -8.45 11.39 -18.21
N THR A 361 -9.21 10.39 -17.75
CA THR A 361 -10.44 9.96 -18.44
C THR A 361 -11.70 10.47 -17.76
N ILE A 362 -12.79 10.51 -18.52
CA ILE A 362 -14.16 10.68 -18.00
C ILE A 362 -14.72 9.30 -17.63
N TRP A 363 -15.38 9.19 -16.48
CA TRP A 363 -16.07 7.98 -16.02
C TRP A 363 -17.59 8.20 -15.93
N PRO A 364 -18.41 7.31 -16.53
CA PRO A 364 -18.00 6.26 -17.46
C PRO A 364 -17.42 6.87 -18.74
N ALA A 365 -16.68 6.08 -19.52
CA ALA A 365 -16.25 6.52 -20.84
C ALA A 365 -17.50 6.86 -21.68
N ASP A 366 -17.46 7.99 -22.39
CA ASP A 366 -18.50 8.33 -23.36
C ASP A 366 -18.62 7.18 -24.37
N LYS A 367 -19.85 6.75 -24.65
CA LYS A 367 -20.13 5.64 -25.57
C LYS A 367 -19.81 6.00 -27.02
#